data_AF-A0A2A5V9E1-F1
#
_entry.id   AF-A0A2A5V9E1-F1
#
_cell.length_a   1.000
_cell.length_b   1.000
_cell.length_c   1.000
_cell.angle_alpha   90.00
_cell.angle_beta   90.00
_cell.angle_gamma   90.00
#
_symmetry.space_group_name_H-M   'P 1'
#
loop_
_entity.id
_entity.type
_entity.pdbx_description
1 polymer ?
#
loop_
_entity_poly.entity_id
_entity_poly.type
_entity_poly.pdbx_seq_one_letter_code
_entity_poly.pdbx_strand_id
1 'polypeptide(L)'
;MSSLEKNSFLKSIQFYIPTLILFFSVLNEFNLNYLNIEYFSFNFVFILIFYWTLKNPLYLSYFIIFLAGLVNDIVIGLPLGLSSFCYLLICIITAYLRNITLSPNFINDWISLLFTLLLVNSIEVIFLDLIFSIYVNYTKYFVNIGFTFLFYPIFMVIFNKLEKRIRIRKND
;
A
#
# COMPACT_ATOMS: atom_id res chain seq x y z
N MET A 1 27.16 -12.13 -27.79
CA MET A 1 26.80 -10.71 -27.51
C MET A 1 25.33 -10.50 -27.16
N SER A 2 24.41 -11.45 -27.42
CA SER A 2 22.97 -11.33 -27.09
C SER A 2 22.57 -11.66 -25.64
N SER A 3 23.47 -12.17 -24.81
CA SER A 3 23.17 -12.54 -23.41
C SER A 3 23.32 -11.38 -22.42
N LEU A 4 24.12 -10.36 -22.75
CA LEU A 4 24.38 -9.21 -21.87
C LEU A 4 23.23 -8.18 -21.90
N GLU A 5 22.63 -7.93 -23.07
CA GLU A 5 21.45 -7.04 -23.20
C GLU A 5 20.17 -7.63 -22.57
N LYS A 6 20.02 -8.96 -22.60
CA LYS A 6 18.87 -9.63 -21.99
C LYS A 6 18.82 -9.42 -20.48
N ASN A 7 19.98 -9.30 -19.83
CA ASN A 7 20.08 -9.08 -18.40
C ASN A 7 19.74 -7.64 -17.98
N SER A 8 20.03 -6.61 -18.79
CA SER A 8 19.66 -5.22 -18.46
C SER A 8 18.15 -4.99 -18.59
N PHE A 9 17.52 -5.57 -19.60
CA PHE A 9 16.07 -5.48 -19.82
C PHE A 9 15.27 -6.20 -18.71
N LEU A 10 15.70 -7.42 -18.33
CA LEU A 10 15.09 -8.16 -17.22
C LEU A 10 15.26 -7.46 -15.86
N LYS A 11 16.40 -6.77 -15.64
CA LYS A 11 16.64 -5.95 -14.44
C LYS A 11 15.70 -4.73 -14.39
N SER A 12 15.46 -4.07 -15.52
CA SER A 12 14.56 -2.91 -15.61
C SER A 12 13.11 -3.30 -15.29
N ILE A 13 12.59 -4.38 -15.87
CA ILE A 13 11.22 -4.88 -15.60
C ILE A 13 11.01 -5.21 -14.13
N GLN A 14 11.99 -5.80 -13.48
CA GLN A 14 11.83 -6.26 -12.10
C GLN A 14 11.69 -5.11 -11.09
N PHE A 15 12.26 -3.94 -11.41
CA PHE A 15 12.11 -2.72 -10.61
C PHE A 15 10.66 -2.20 -10.61
N TYR A 16 9.92 -2.41 -11.70
CA TYR A 16 8.51 -2.01 -11.83
C TYR A 16 7.51 -3.05 -11.29
N ILE A 17 7.97 -4.14 -10.66
CA ILE A 17 7.06 -5.11 -10.04
C ILE A 17 6.17 -4.48 -8.96
N PRO A 18 6.68 -3.66 -8.02
CA PRO A 18 5.84 -3.05 -6.99
C PRO A 18 4.73 -2.16 -7.57
N THR A 19 5.03 -1.41 -8.63
CA THR A 19 4.05 -0.56 -9.30
C THR A 19 3.02 -1.37 -10.07
N LEU A 20 3.42 -2.47 -10.73
CA LEU A 20 2.46 -3.39 -11.36
C LEU A 20 1.53 -4.04 -10.34
N ILE A 21 2.07 -4.48 -9.20
CA ILE A 21 1.26 -5.05 -8.11
C ILE A 21 0.28 -4.01 -7.58
N LEU A 22 0.70 -2.75 -7.41
CA LEU A 22 -0.16 -1.65 -6.96
C LEU A 22 -1.36 -1.46 -7.89
N PHE A 23 -1.14 -1.30 -9.19
CA PHE A 23 -2.24 -1.13 -10.14
C PHE A 23 -3.13 -2.36 -10.24
N PHE A 24 -2.56 -3.56 -10.22
CA PHE A 24 -3.35 -4.79 -10.18
C PHE A 24 -4.24 -4.86 -8.93
N SER A 25 -3.75 -4.35 -7.80
CA SER A 25 -4.49 -4.32 -6.54
C SER A 25 -5.64 -3.35 -6.53
N VAL A 26 -5.41 -2.17 -7.11
CA VAL A 26 -6.42 -1.12 -7.25
C VAL A 26 -7.54 -1.56 -8.21
N LEU A 27 -7.20 -2.29 -9.28
CA LEU A 27 -8.18 -2.72 -10.28
C LEU A 27 -9.04 -3.90 -9.83
N ASN A 28 -8.51 -4.80 -9.00
CA ASN A 28 -9.21 -6.05 -8.66
C ASN A 28 -10.13 -5.99 -7.45
N GLU A 29 -10.12 -4.90 -6.68
CA GLU A 29 -10.72 -4.87 -5.34
C GLU A 29 -10.36 -6.13 -4.54
N PHE A 30 -9.26 -6.12 -3.77
CA PHE A 30 -8.94 -7.22 -2.85
C PHE A 30 -9.93 -7.33 -1.67
N ASN A 31 -11.22 -7.12 -1.91
CA ASN A 31 -12.32 -7.45 -1.03
C ASN A 31 -12.70 -8.92 -1.27
N LEU A 32 -12.18 -9.80 -0.42
CA LEU A 32 -12.56 -11.22 -0.37
C LEU A 32 -14.02 -11.45 0.10
N ASN A 33 -14.88 -10.44 -0.03
CA ASN A 33 -16.32 -10.51 0.21
C ASN A 33 -17.01 -11.53 -0.71
N TYR A 34 -16.37 -11.91 -1.83
CA TYR A 34 -16.84 -12.99 -2.70
C TYR A 34 -16.81 -14.38 -2.02
N LEU A 35 -16.08 -14.54 -0.92
CA LEU A 35 -16.01 -15.78 -0.13
C LEU A 35 -17.18 -15.94 0.86
N ASN A 36 -18.18 -15.05 0.86
CA ASN A 36 -19.34 -15.07 1.77
C ASN A 36 -19.00 -15.06 3.29
N ILE A 37 -17.76 -14.72 3.66
CA ILE A 37 -17.40 -14.51 5.06
C ILE A 37 -17.76 -13.06 5.40
N GLU A 38 -18.88 -12.88 6.09
CA GLU A 38 -19.29 -11.56 6.55
C GLU A 38 -18.13 -10.89 7.30
N TYR A 39 -17.84 -9.64 6.93
CA TYR A 39 -16.81 -8.77 7.53
C TYR A 39 -15.34 -9.10 7.22
N PHE A 40 -15.02 -10.14 6.45
CA PHE A 40 -13.63 -10.37 6.06
C PHE A 40 -13.18 -9.40 4.97
N SER A 41 -12.48 -8.32 5.38
CA SER A 41 -11.91 -7.33 4.47
C SER A 41 -10.57 -6.85 4.99
N PHE A 42 -9.63 -6.56 4.09
CA PHE A 42 -8.37 -5.91 4.43
C PHE A 42 -7.92 -5.02 3.27
N ASN A 43 -7.24 -3.92 3.58
CA ASN A 43 -6.74 -3.00 2.57
C ASN A 43 -5.31 -3.36 2.15
N PHE A 44 -5.19 -4.20 1.12
CA PHE A 44 -3.89 -4.60 0.58
C PHE A 44 -3.07 -3.41 0.05
N VAL A 45 -3.73 -2.41 -0.55
CA VAL A 45 -3.04 -1.26 -1.14
C VAL A 45 -2.34 -0.44 -0.06
N PHE A 46 -2.98 -0.24 1.10
CA PHE A 46 -2.36 0.43 2.24
C PHE A 46 -1.09 -0.31 2.73
N ILE A 47 -1.14 -1.64 2.83
CA ILE A 47 0.01 -2.48 3.21
C ILE A 47 1.15 -2.33 2.19
N LEU A 48 0.82 -2.40 0.90
CA LEU A 48 1.78 -2.30 -0.20
C LEU A 48 2.48 -0.93 -0.20
N ILE A 49 1.69 0.15 -0.17
CA ILE A 49 2.22 1.51 -0.14
C ILE A 49 3.11 1.68 1.08
N PHE A 50 2.60 1.38 2.28
CA PHE A 50 3.34 1.56 3.52
C PHE A 50 4.69 0.84 3.51
N TYR A 51 4.73 -0.44 3.12
CA TYR A 51 5.96 -1.21 3.11
C TYR A 51 7.00 -0.62 2.15
N TRP A 52 6.60 -0.37 0.90
CA TRP A 52 7.56 0.03 -0.14
C TRP A 52 8.04 1.46 0.06
N THR A 53 7.17 2.38 0.49
CA THR A 53 7.58 3.77 0.77
C THR A 53 8.46 3.86 2.02
N LEU A 54 8.23 3.03 3.04
CA LEU A 54 9.08 2.95 4.22
C LEU A 54 10.48 2.41 3.88
N LYS A 55 10.56 1.33 3.09
CA LYS A 55 11.84 0.71 2.69
C LYS A 55 12.64 1.57 1.71
N ASN A 56 12.03 1.95 0.58
CA ASN A 56 12.67 2.82 -0.38
C ASN A 56 11.63 3.47 -1.31
N PRO A 57 11.44 4.80 -1.25
CA PRO A 57 10.45 5.50 -2.06
C PRO A 57 10.73 5.45 -3.57
N LEU A 58 11.93 5.03 -4.00
CA LEU A 58 12.27 4.91 -5.42
C LEU A 58 11.44 3.82 -6.12
N TYR A 59 11.05 2.76 -5.42
CA TYR A 59 10.26 1.68 -6.03
C TYR A 59 8.82 2.10 -6.36
N LEU A 60 8.30 3.11 -5.66
CA LEU A 60 6.91 3.55 -5.74
C LEU A 60 6.87 5.07 -5.66
N SER A 61 7.01 5.72 -6.82
CA SER A 61 7.01 7.18 -6.93
C SER A 61 5.67 7.76 -6.51
N TYR A 62 5.68 8.90 -5.80
CA TYR A 62 4.46 9.54 -5.29
C TYR A 62 3.45 9.87 -6.39
N PHE A 63 3.91 10.22 -7.59
CA PHE A 63 3.04 10.46 -8.75
C PHE A 63 2.28 9.19 -9.18
N ILE A 64 2.92 8.02 -9.14
CA ILE A 64 2.30 6.74 -9.47
C ILE A 64 1.25 6.38 -8.42
N ILE A 65 1.57 6.61 -7.15
CA ILE A 65 0.65 6.37 -6.03
C ILE A 65 -0.59 7.27 -6.13
N PHE A 66 -0.41 8.54 -6.48
CA PHE A 66 -1.50 9.48 -6.72
C PHE A 66 -2.43 9.00 -7.85
N LEU A 67 -1.86 8.63 -9.00
CA LEU A 67 -2.62 8.09 -10.13
C LEU A 67 -3.38 6.82 -9.75
N ALA A 68 -2.76 5.92 -8.98
CA ALA A 68 -3.41 4.71 -8.51
C ALA A 68 -4.59 5.01 -7.58
N GLY A 69 -4.51 6.06 -6.75
CA GLY A 69 -5.66 6.52 -5.98
C GLY A 69 -6.82 6.98 -6.86
N LEU A 70 -6.54 7.77 -7.91
CA LEU A 70 -7.60 8.17 -8.85
C LEU A 70 -8.28 6.98 -9.52
N VAL A 71 -7.51 5.97 -9.92
CA VAL A 71 -8.07 4.72 -10.49
C VAL A 71 -8.89 3.96 -9.43
N ASN A 72 -8.43 3.92 -8.18
CA ASN A 72 -9.13 3.26 -7.08
C ASN A 72 -10.49 3.91 -6.81
N ASP A 73 -10.57 5.23 -6.81
CA ASP A 73 -11.84 5.95 -6.62
C ASP A 73 -12.85 5.62 -7.74
N ILE A 74 -12.37 5.52 -9.00
CA ILE A 74 -13.21 5.15 -10.14
C ILE A 74 -13.73 3.71 -10.03
N VAL A 75 -12.88 2.78 -9.59
CA VAL A 75 -13.24 1.36 -9.46
C VAL A 75 -14.25 1.14 -8.33
N ILE A 76 -13.98 1.70 -7.15
CA ILE A 76 -14.81 1.50 -5.95
C ILE A 76 -16.08 2.38 -5.98
N GLY A 77 -16.08 3.44 -6.79
CA GLY A 77 -17.18 4.42 -6.84
C GLY A 77 -17.14 5.42 -5.68
N LEU A 78 -15.94 5.72 -5.16
CA LEU A 78 -15.72 6.77 -4.17
C LEU A 78 -15.55 8.14 -4.85
N PRO A 79 -15.74 9.25 -4.10
CA PRO A 79 -15.44 10.58 -4.61
C PRO A 79 -14.00 10.69 -5.13
N LEU A 80 -13.85 11.21 -6.35
CA LEU A 80 -12.57 11.28 -7.03
C LEU A 80 -11.55 12.10 -6.22
N GLY A 81 -10.39 11.49 -5.94
CA GLY A 81 -9.28 12.09 -5.21
C GLY A 81 -9.20 11.68 -3.74
N LEU A 82 -10.23 11.06 -3.17
CA LEU A 82 -10.27 10.72 -1.74
C LEU A 82 -9.26 9.63 -1.38
N SER A 83 -9.19 8.53 -2.13
CA SER A 83 -8.16 7.52 -1.88
C SER A 83 -6.77 8.01 -2.27
N SER A 84 -6.64 8.86 -3.29
CA SER A 84 -5.35 9.47 -3.66
C SER A 84 -4.76 10.31 -2.52
N PHE A 85 -5.62 11.05 -1.81
CA PHE A 85 -5.24 11.82 -0.64
C PHE A 85 -4.79 10.90 0.50
N CYS A 86 -5.56 9.85 0.79
CA CYS A 86 -5.22 8.86 1.83
C CYS A 86 -3.87 8.17 1.54
N TYR A 87 -3.64 7.75 0.31
CA TYR A 87 -2.39 7.11 -0.12
C TYR A 87 -1.18 8.04 -0.01
N LEU A 88 -1.33 9.31 -0.38
CA LEU A 88 -0.27 10.31 -0.20
C LEU A 88 -0.02 10.61 1.28
N LEU A 89 -1.04 10.56 2.13
CA LEU A 89 -0.90 10.71 3.58
C LEU A 89 -0.04 9.58 4.17
N ILE A 90 -0.24 8.34 3.72
CA ILE A 90 0.64 7.21 4.06
C ILE A 90 2.09 7.49 3.62
N CYS A 91 2.29 8.09 2.44
CA CYS A 91 3.63 8.46 1.96
C CYS A 91 4.30 9.50 2.86
N ILE A 92 3.55 10.50 3.33
CA ILE A 92 4.05 11.52 4.26
C ILE A 92 4.46 10.87 5.59
N ILE A 93 3.60 10.03 6.15
CA ILE A 93 3.88 9.36 7.44
C ILE A 93 5.10 8.44 7.31
N THR A 94 5.19 7.65 6.25
CA THR A 94 6.35 6.76 6.03
C THR A 94 7.64 7.51 5.76
N ALA A 95 7.59 8.67 5.09
CA ALA A 95 8.76 9.55 4.93
C ALA A 95 9.22 10.10 6.29
N TYR A 96 8.29 10.48 7.16
CA TYR A 96 8.59 10.91 8.52
C TYR A 96 9.17 9.77 9.37
N LEU A 97 8.55 8.58 9.33
CA LEU A 97 9.04 7.39 10.04
C LEU A 97 10.46 7.02 9.60
N ARG A 98 10.77 7.06 8.30
CA ARG A 98 12.12 6.78 7.80
C ARG A 98 13.18 7.74 8.36
N ASN A 99 12.83 9.01 8.59
CA ASN A 99 13.76 9.98 9.17
C ASN A 99 14.03 9.72 10.66
N ILE A 100 13.04 9.20 11.41
CA ILE A 100 13.17 8.93 12.85
C ILE A 100 13.79 7.56 13.13
N THR A 101 13.46 6.57 12.31
CA THR A 101 13.85 5.18 12.54
C THR A 101 15.27 4.95 12.02
N LEU A 102 16.27 5.28 12.85
CA LEU A 102 17.70 5.11 12.54
C LEU A 102 18.13 3.65 12.37
N SER A 103 17.39 2.69 12.95
CA SER A 103 17.62 1.25 12.80
C SER A 103 16.34 0.50 12.43
N PRO A 104 16.37 -0.38 11.40
CA PRO A 104 15.18 -1.11 10.98
C PRO A 104 14.79 -2.14 12.05
N ASN A 105 13.66 -1.91 12.74
CA ASN A 105 13.09 -2.85 13.70
C ASN A 105 11.66 -3.22 13.29
N PHE A 106 11.41 -4.53 13.12
CA PHE A 106 10.10 -5.08 12.76
C PHE A 106 8.97 -4.58 13.68
N ILE A 107 9.21 -4.57 14.99
CA ILE A 107 8.18 -4.20 15.97
C ILE A 107 7.79 -2.73 15.82
N ASN A 108 8.77 -1.86 15.58
CA ASN A 108 8.53 -0.43 15.39
C ASN A 108 7.77 -0.17 14.07
N ASP A 109 8.15 -0.86 12.99
CA ASP A 109 7.46 -0.79 11.70
C ASP A 109 6.01 -1.27 11.82
N TRP A 110 5.77 -2.34 12.59
CA TRP A 110 4.44 -2.89 12.78
C TRP A 110 3.53 -1.99 13.63
N ILE A 111 4.03 -1.44 14.73
CA ILE A 111 3.28 -0.49 15.57
C ILE A 111 3.01 0.82 14.82
N SER A 112 3.99 1.33 14.07
CA SER A 112 3.80 2.55 13.29
C SER A 112 2.78 2.37 12.16
N LEU A 113 2.67 1.17 11.59
CA LEU A 113 1.58 0.83 10.68
C LEU A 113 0.21 0.92 11.36
N LEU A 114 0.06 0.39 12.58
CA LEU A 114 -1.22 0.51 13.31
C LEU A 114 -1.64 1.97 13.46
N PHE A 115 -0.71 2.84 13.88
CA PHE A 115 -0.98 4.27 14.01
C PHE A 115 -1.35 4.90 12.67
N THR A 116 -0.62 4.55 11.60
CA THR A 116 -0.88 5.04 10.24
C THR A 116 -2.28 4.62 9.76
N LEU A 117 -2.66 3.35 9.94
CA LEU A 117 -3.97 2.84 9.54
C LEU A 117 -5.09 3.55 10.28
N LEU A 118 -4.98 3.72 11.61
CA LEU A 118 -5.98 4.40 12.41
C LEU A 118 -6.17 5.84 11.95
N LEU A 119 -5.08 6.58 11.75
CA LEU A 119 -5.11 7.97 11.33
C LEU A 119 -5.75 8.11 9.95
N VAL A 120 -5.25 7.37 8.96
CA VAL A 120 -5.72 7.49 7.57
C VAL A 120 -7.19 7.09 7.44
N ASN A 121 -7.60 5.96 8.04
CA ASN A 121 -9.01 5.55 8.01
C ASN A 121 -9.91 6.54 8.75
N SER A 122 -9.47 7.11 9.87
CA SER A 122 -10.25 8.13 10.57
C SER A 122 -10.52 9.35 9.70
N ILE A 123 -9.48 9.81 8.99
CA ILE A 123 -9.63 10.93 8.05
C ILE A 123 -10.55 10.53 6.89
N GLU A 124 -10.36 9.35 6.30
CA GLU A 124 -11.21 8.84 5.21
C GLU A 124 -12.70 8.85 5.59
N VAL A 125 -13.02 8.30 6.77
CA VAL A 125 -14.39 8.24 7.30
C VAL A 125 -14.95 9.64 7.54
N ILE A 126 -14.17 10.56 8.12
CA ILE A 126 -14.57 11.96 8.33
C ILE A 126 -14.92 12.63 7.00
N PHE A 127 -14.10 12.43 5.97
CA PHE A 127 -14.38 12.99 4.63
C PHE A 127 -15.67 12.42 4.05
N LEU A 128 -15.84 11.09 4.08
CA LEU A 128 -17.03 10.44 3.51
C LEU A 128 -18.32 10.86 4.23
N ASP A 129 -18.31 10.91 5.55
CA ASP A 129 -19.48 11.19 6.38
C ASP A 129 -19.82 12.69 6.39
N LEU A 130 -18.85 13.57 6.69
CA LEU A 130 -19.12 15.01 6.86
C LEU A 130 -19.18 15.79 5.54
N ILE A 131 -18.30 15.50 4.58
CA ILE A 131 -18.19 16.30 3.34
C ILE A 131 -19.12 15.76 2.26
N PHE A 132 -19.19 14.43 2.12
CA PHE A 132 -19.96 13.79 1.06
C PHE A 132 -21.30 13.20 1.53
N SER A 133 -21.57 13.19 2.84
CA SER A 133 -22.80 12.64 3.43
C SER A 133 -23.10 11.20 2.97
N ILE A 134 -22.04 10.42 2.78
CA ILE A 134 -22.12 9.00 2.40
C ILE A 134 -22.27 8.18 3.67
N TYR A 135 -23.22 7.25 3.70
CA TYR A 135 -23.41 6.36 4.85
C TYR A 135 -22.18 5.44 5.01
N VAL A 136 -21.45 5.63 6.11
CA VAL A 136 -20.28 4.82 6.45
C VAL A 136 -20.65 3.79 7.51
N ASN A 137 -20.31 2.51 7.26
CA ASN A 137 -20.40 1.48 8.27
C ASN A 137 -19.09 1.38 9.07
N TYR A 138 -19.07 1.99 10.25
CA TYR A 138 -17.89 2.01 11.14
C TYR A 138 -17.39 0.61 11.53
N THR A 139 -18.28 -0.37 11.66
CA THR A 139 -17.88 -1.75 12.01
C THR A 139 -17.02 -2.37 10.90
N LYS A 140 -17.37 -2.12 9.63
CA LYS A 140 -16.59 -2.60 8.49
C LYS A 140 -15.20 -1.98 8.46
N TYR A 141 -15.09 -0.67 8.68
CA TYR A 141 -13.78 0.02 8.75
C TYR A 141 -12.92 -0.49 9.90
N PHE A 142 -13.50 -0.68 11.08
CA PHE A 142 -12.77 -1.20 12.24
C PHE A 142 -12.23 -2.61 11.99
N VAL A 143 -13.06 -3.51 11.46
CA VAL A 143 -12.63 -4.87 11.11
C VAL A 143 -11.58 -4.85 10.00
N ASN A 144 -11.73 -3.97 9.00
CA ASN A 144 -10.74 -3.80 7.94
C ASN A 144 -9.36 -3.41 8.49
N ILE A 145 -9.30 -2.44 9.41
CA ILE A 145 -8.06 -2.04 10.08
C ILE A 145 -7.44 -3.23 10.83
N GLY A 146 -8.26 -3.97 11.58
CA GLY A 146 -7.83 -5.13 12.35
C GLY A 146 -7.16 -6.20 11.47
N PHE A 147 -7.81 -6.60 10.38
CA PHE A 147 -7.23 -7.58 9.46
C PHE A 147 -6.02 -7.03 8.71
N THR A 148 -6.06 -5.77 8.26
CA THR A 148 -4.92 -5.13 7.58
C THR A 148 -3.67 -5.12 8.46
N PHE A 149 -3.84 -4.79 9.74
CA PHE A 149 -2.78 -4.86 10.73
C PHE A 149 -2.27 -6.29 10.97
N LEU A 150 -3.18 -7.27 11.06
CA LEU A 150 -2.84 -8.68 11.29
C LEU A 150 -2.10 -9.31 10.09
N PHE A 151 -2.45 -8.91 8.87
CA PHE A 151 -1.85 -9.44 7.64
C PHE A 151 -0.50 -8.81 7.30
N TYR A 152 -0.20 -7.64 7.84
CA TYR A 152 1.05 -6.94 7.55
C TYR A 152 2.32 -7.79 7.73
N PRO A 153 2.52 -8.56 8.82
CA PRO A 153 3.70 -9.41 8.98
C PRO A 153 3.88 -10.43 7.85
N ILE A 154 2.78 -11.02 7.37
CA ILE A 154 2.81 -12.02 6.29
C ILE A 154 3.28 -11.37 5.00
N PHE A 155 2.68 -10.24 4.63
CA PHE A 155 3.07 -9.48 3.44
C PHE A 155 4.48 -8.91 3.54
N MET A 156 4.90 -8.49 4.72
CA MET A 156 6.26 -8.02 4.97
C MET A 156 7.30 -9.11 4.66
N VAL A 157 7.05 -10.37 5.01
CA VAL A 157 7.95 -11.49 4.66
C VAL A 157 8.00 -11.68 3.14
N ILE A 158 6.86 -11.60 2.46
CA ILE A 158 6.77 -11.73 0.99
C ILE A 158 7.53 -10.59 0.31
N PHE A 159 7.27 -9.35 0.70
CA PHE A 159 7.91 -8.17 0.11
C PHE A 159 9.40 -8.09 0.41
N ASN A 160 9.86 -8.50 1.60
CA ASN A 160 11.29 -8.61 1.88
C ASN A 160 12.00 -9.59 0.93
N LYS A 161 11.35 -10.73 0.59
CA LYS A 161 11.89 -11.68 -0.39
C LYS A 161 11.94 -11.06 -1.79
N LEU A 162 10.90 -10.32 -2.19
CA LEU A 162 10.86 -9.60 -3.46
C LEU A 162 11.96 -8.52 -3.53
N GLU A 163 12.07 -7.69 -2.50
CA GLU A 163 13.07 -6.62 -2.40
C GLU A 163 14.49 -7.17 -2.48
N LYS A 164 14.81 -8.26 -1.76
CA LYS A 164 16.12 -8.93 -1.86
C LYS A 164 16.43 -9.37 -3.28
N ARG A 165 15.45 -9.96 -3.99
CA ARG A 165 15.63 -10.37 -5.40
C ARG A 165 15.88 -9.18 -6.32
N ILE A 166 15.21 -8.05 -6.08
CA ILE A 166 15.42 -6.82 -6.85
C ILE A 166 16.81 -6.22 -6.56
N ARG A 167 17.23 -6.20 -5.29
CA ARG A 167 18.51 -5.61 -4.86
C ARG A 167 19.73 -6.40 -5.34
N ILE A 168 19.71 -7.74 -5.23
CA ILE A 168 20.83 -8.60 -5.66
C ILE A 168 21.19 -8.32 -7.12
N ARG A 169 20.19 -8.19 -8.00
CA ARG A 169 20.42 -7.97 -9.43
C ARG A 169 20.87 -6.55 -9.80
N LYS A 170 20.77 -5.57 -8.89
CA LYS A 170 21.27 -4.21 -9.12
C LYS A 170 22.78 -4.08 -8.88
N ASN A 171 23.36 -5.00 -8.09
CA ASN A 171 24.79 -5.01 -7.76
C ASN A 171 25.62 -5.95 -8.66
N ASP A 172 24.97 -6.81 -9.44
CA ASP A 172 25.56 -7.53 -10.59
C ASP A 172 25.38 -6.73 -11.89
#